data_AF-A0A372K3N1-F1
#
_entry.id   AF-A0A372K3N1-F1
#
_cell.length_a   1.000
_cell.length_b   1.000
_cell.length_c   1.000
_cell.angle_alpha   90.00
_cell.angle_beta   90.00
_cell.angle_gamma   90.00
#
_symmetry.space_group_name_H-M   'P 1'
#
loop_
_entity.id
_entity.type
_entity.pdbx_description
1 polymer ?
#
loop_
_entity_poly.entity_id
_entity_poly.type
_entity_poly.pdbx_seq_one_letter_code
_entity_poly.pdbx_strand_id
1 'polypeptide(L)'
;MRHATAHSEQTHHPVSLQTVDTAVIRVDQLQALSGLLSIEEVAEQFAGLSMVAQASIFGLFEDGLADIREVLARASGHSKS
;
A
#
# COMPACT_ATOMS: atom_id res chain seq x y z
N MET A 1 21.09 -28.55 -35.39
CA MET A 1 21.03 -28.72 -33.92
C MET A 1 22.14 -27.91 -33.26
N ARG A 2 21.78 -26.82 -32.56
CA ARG A 2 22.42 -26.29 -31.34
C ARG A 2 21.53 -25.13 -30.86
N HIS A 3 20.92 -25.35 -29.70
CA HIS A 3 20.09 -24.40 -28.94
C HIS A 3 20.95 -23.32 -28.27
N ALA A 4 20.26 -22.37 -27.64
CA ALA A 4 20.69 -21.38 -26.65
C ALA A 4 20.82 -19.95 -27.22
N THR A 5 20.19 -18.91 -26.68
CA THR A 5 19.36 -18.77 -25.47
C THR A 5 18.68 -17.41 -25.59
N ALA A 6 17.37 -17.34 -25.37
CA ALA A 6 16.70 -16.08 -25.13
C ALA A 6 17.29 -15.45 -23.86
N HIS A 7 18.01 -14.34 -23.99
CA HIS A 7 18.23 -13.44 -22.86
C HIS A 7 16.93 -12.68 -22.63
N SER A 8 16.04 -13.29 -21.86
CA SER A 8 15.04 -12.53 -21.10
C SER A 8 15.83 -11.72 -20.08
N GLU A 9 16.16 -10.48 -20.44
CA GLU A 9 16.62 -9.47 -19.48
C GLU A 9 15.46 -9.22 -18.51
N GLN A 10 15.43 -10.03 -17.46
CA GLN A 10 14.58 -9.81 -16.31
C GLN A 10 15.13 -8.59 -15.58
N THR A 11 14.60 -7.42 -15.93
CA THR A 11 14.87 -6.15 -15.25
C THR A 11 14.30 -6.23 -13.83
N HIS A 12 15.06 -6.85 -12.93
CA HIS A 12 14.87 -6.70 -11.49
C HIS A 12 14.98 -5.21 -11.16
N HIS A 13 13.86 -4.53 -10.98
CA HIS A 13 13.85 -3.21 -10.35
C HIS A 13 14.21 -3.41 -8.87
N PRO A 14 15.36 -2.89 -8.40
CA PRO A 14 15.65 -2.91 -6.98
C PRO A 14 14.58 -2.09 -6.27
N VAL A 15 14.06 -2.63 -5.16
CA VAL A 15 13.18 -1.86 -4.27
C VAL A 15 13.97 -0.66 -3.77
N SER A 16 13.64 0.53 -4.28
CA SER A 16 14.25 1.77 -3.83
C SER A 16 13.83 2.03 -2.38
N LEU A 17 14.77 2.45 -1.54
CA LEU A 17 14.50 2.85 -0.15
C LEU A 17 13.33 3.85 -0.05
N GLN A 18 13.18 4.72 -1.07
CA GLN A 18 12.07 5.66 -1.19
C GLN A 18 10.69 4.99 -1.22
N THR A 19 10.59 3.78 -1.80
CA THR A 19 9.34 3.02 -1.84
C THR A 19 9.00 2.41 -0.49
N VAL A 20 10.00 2.00 0.29
CA VAL A 20 9.83 1.51 1.66
C VAL A 20 9.44 2.66 2.59
N ASP A 21 10.11 3.81 2.49
CA ASP A 21 9.76 5.00 3.27
C ASP A 21 8.32 5.45 3.00
N THR A 22 7.90 5.42 1.73
CA THR A 22 6.52 5.74 1.35
C THR A 22 5.51 4.75 1.96
N ALA A 23 5.83 3.46 1.97
CA ALA A 23 4.97 2.45 2.58
C ALA A 23 4.86 2.63 4.10
N VAL A 24 5.96 2.94 4.80
CA VAL A 24 5.96 3.24 6.25
C VAL A 24 5.07 4.44 6.56
N ILE A 25 5.20 5.54 5.80
CA ILE A 25 4.37 6.74 5.97
C ILE A 25 2.88 6.39 5.78
N ARG A 26 2.54 5.57 4.79
CA ARG A 26 1.16 5.14 4.55
C ARG A 26 0.61 4.27 5.68
N VAL A 27 1.42 3.38 6.26
CA VAL A 27 1.03 2.55 7.42
C VAL A 27 0.76 3.44 8.64
N ASP A 28 1.62 4.40 8.94
CA ASP A 28 1.43 5.34 10.06
C ASP A 28 0.15 6.16 9.90
N GLN A 29 -0.16 6.61 8.68
CA GLN A 29 -1.40 7.33 8.36
C GLN A 29 -2.65 6.47 8.61
N LEU A 30 -2.63 5.20 8.17
CA LEU A 30 -3.73 4.25 8.42
C LEU A 30 -3.92 3.99 9.92
N GLN A 31 -2.82 3.85 10.66
CA GLN A 31 -2.87 3.64 12.10
C GLN A 31 -3.42 4.88 12.85
N ALA A 32 -3.00 6.08 12.49
CA ALA A 32 -3.49 7.31 13.10
C ALA A 32 -5.00 7.47 12.89
N LEU A 33 -5.49 7.15 11.70
CA LEU A 33 -6.92 7.25 11.37
C LEU A 33 -7.78 6.18 12.01
N SER A 34 -7.29 4.95 12.16
CA SER A 34 -8.02 3.94 12.96
C SER A 34 -8.11 4.36 14.42
N GLY A 35 -7.07 5.00 14.96
CA GLY A 35 -7.10 5.63 16.27
C GLY A 35 -8.14 6.75 16.38
N LEU A 36 -8.22 7.64 15.38
CA LEU A 36 -9.22 8.71 15.35
C LEU A 36 -10.64 8.15 15.26
N LEU A 37 -10.90 7.16 14.39
CA LEU A 37 -12.24 6.55 14.25
C LEU A 37 -12.65 5.71 15.48
N SER A 38 -11.71 5.32 16.34
CA SER A 38 -12.04 4.68 17.62
C SER A 38 -12.61 5.66 18.65
N ILE A 39 -12.51 6.96 18.39
CA ILE A 39 -13.09 8.02 19.22
C ILE A 39 -14.56 8.16 18.85
N GLU A 40 -15.45 8.01 19.82
CA GLU A 40 -16.91 8.01 19.62
C GLU A 40 -17.41 9.28 18.93
N GLU A 41 -16.93 10.46 19.33
CA GLU A 41 -17.27 11.74 18.68
C GLU A 41 -16.87 11.78 17.19
N VAL A 42 -15.70 11.23 16.86
CA VAL A 42 -15.22 11.18 15.47
C VAL A 42 -16.01 10.16 14.66
N ALA A 43 -16.38 9.03 15.26
CA ALA A 43 -17.25 8.03 14.65
C ALA A 43 -18.65 8.60 14.37
N GLU A 44 -19.22 9.38 15.29
CA GLU A 44 -20.49 10.08 15.08
C GLU A 44 -20.41 11.12 13.97
N GLN A 45 -19.36 11.95 13.95
CA GLN A 45 -19.15 12.93 12.88
C GLN A 45 -18.96 12.25 11.53
N PHE A 46 -18.22 11.13 11.48
CA PHE A 46 -18.06 10.32 10.29
C PHE A 46 -19.39 9.73 9.81
N ALA A 47 -20.21 9.20 10.73
CA ALA A 47 -21.54 8.67 10.43
C ALA A 47 -22.50 9.76 9.89
N GLY A 48 -22.27 11.03 10.27
CA GLY A 48 -23.00 12.19 9.76
C GLY A 48 -22.63 12.61 8.33
N LEU A 49 -21.53 12.09 7.76
CA LEU A 49 -21.16 12.36 6.37
C LEU A 49 -22.11 11.65 5.39
N SER A 50 -22.17 12.16 4.15
CA SER A 50 -22.88 11.45 3.09
C SER A 50 -22.23 10.10 2.80
N MET A 51 -23.01 9.12 2.36
CA MET A 51 -22.48 7.78 2.03
C MET A 51 -21.35 7.83 0.99
N VAL A 52 -21.41 8.78 0.05
CA VAL A 52 -20.34 9.02 -0.92
C VAL A 52 -19.06 9.52 -0.23
N ALA A 53 -19.17 10.46 0.71
CA ALA A 53 -18.02 10.97 1.46
C ALA A 53 -17.40 9.90 2.37
N GLN A 54 -18.23 9.09 3.03
CA GLN A 54 -17.76 7.94 3.82
C GLN A 54 -17.00 6.94 2.93
N ALA A 55 -17.57 6.58 1.77
CA ALA A 55 -16.94 5.68 0.82
C ALA A 55 -15.63 6.23 0.25
N SER A 56 -15.55 7.54 -0.03
CA SER A 56 -14.31 8.18 -0.50
C SER A 56 -13.18 8.12 0.53
N ILE A 57 -13.50 8.23 1.82
CA ILE A 57 -12.52 8.09 2.90
C ILE A 57 -11.98 6.66 2.93
N PHE A 58 -12.84 5.64 2.83
CA PHE A 58 -12.41 4.24 2.75
C PHE A 58 -11.65 3.92 1.45
N GLY A 59 -12.08 4.44 0.30
CA GLY A 59 -11.40 4.24 -0.98
C GLY A 59 -9.96 4.78 -0.98
N LEU A 60 -9.73 5.94 -0.35
CA LEU A 60 -8.38 6.48 -0.16
C LEU A 60 -7.48 5.53 0.66
N PHE A 61 -8.06 4.77 1.60
CA PHE A 61 -7.32 3.79 2.39
C PHE A 61 -7.05 2.50 1.63
N GLU A 62 -8.01 2.04 0.84
CA GLU A 62 -7.83 0.86 -0.02
C GLU A 62 -6.72 1.10 -1.03
N ASP A 63 -6.67 2.28 -1.64
CA ASP A 63 -5.58 2.69 -2.54
C ASP A 63 -4.22 2.71 -1.80
N GLY A 64 -4.15 3.34 -0.62
CA GLY A 64 -2.92 3.36 0.18
C GLY A 64 -2.46 1.98 0.63
N LEU A 65 -3.40 1.07 0.96
CA LEU A 65 -3.10 -0.31 1.32
C LEU A 65 -2.63 -1.14 0.13
N ALA A 66 -3.21 -0.91 -1.05
CA ALA A 66 -2.76 -1.53 -2.30
C ALA A 66 -1.31 -1.14 -2.62
N ASP A 67 -0.97 0.16 -2.48
CA ASP A 67 0.40 0.66 -2.64
C ASP A 67 1.38 -0.03 -1.69
N ILE A 68 1.04 -0.13 -0.40
CA ILE A 68 1.88 -0.82 0.61
C ILE A 68 2.08 -2.29 0.23
N ARG A 69 1.01 -3.00 -0.15
CA ARG A 69 1.08 -4.41 -0.54
C ARG A 69 1.97 -4.62 -1.76
N GLU A 70 1.89 -3.72 -2.73
CA GLU A 70 2.75 -3.75 -3.91
C GLU A 70 4.22 -3.56 -3.53
N VAL A 71 4.52 -2.61 -2.65
CA VAL A 71 5.87 -2.40 -2.12
C VAL A 71 6.38 -3.63 -1.38
N LEU A 72 5.56 -4.22 -0.49
CA LEU A 72 5.92 -5.44 0.24
C LEU A 72 6.15 -6.63 -0.69
N ALA A 73 5.30 -6.81 -1.71
CA ALA A 73 5.45 -7.88 -2.70
C ALA A 73 6.76 -7.75 -3.47
N ARG A 74 7.10 -6.53 -3.88
CA ARG A 74 8.39 -6.22 -4.54
C ARG A 74 9.57 -6.46 -3.61
N ALA A 75 9.46 -6.13 -2.32
CA ALA A 75 10.52 -6.37 -1.32
C ALA A 75 10.70 -7.87 -1.02
N SER A 76 9.62 -8.63 -0.96
CA SER A 76 9.63 -10.07 -0.67
C SER A 76 10.14 -10.91 -1.85
N GLY A 77 9.96 -10.42 -3.08
CA GLY A 77 10.56 -11.01 -4.30
C GLY A 77 12.09 -10.92 -4.37
N HIS A 78 12.73 -10.18 -3.46
CA HIS A 78 14.19 -10.10 -3.32
C HIS A 78 14.78 -11.18 -2.38
N SER A 79 13.95 -12.08 -1.83
CA SER A 79 14.38 -13.07 -0.84
C SER A 79 14.16 -14.50 -1.31
N LYS A 80 14.75 -14.94 -2.43
CA LYS A 80 15.14 -16.34 -2.63
C LYS A 80 16.40 -16.46 -3.49
N SER A 81 17.32 -17.28 -2.97
CA SER A 81 18.61 -17.81 -3.45
C SER A 81 18.84 -17.89 -4.96
#